data_AF-A0A0Q6UU84-F1
#
_entry.id   AF-A0A0Q6UU84-F1
#
_cell.length_a   1.000
_cell.length_b   1.000
_cell.length_c   1.000
_cell.angle_alpha   90.00
_cell.angle_beta   90.00
_cell.angle_gamma   90.00
#
_symmetry.space_group_name_H-M   'P 1'
#
loop_
_entity.id
_entity.type
_entity.pdbx_description
1 polymer ?
#
loop_
_entity_poly.entity_id
_entity_poly.type
_entity_poly.pdbx_seq_one_letter_code
_entity_poly.pdbx_strand_id
1 'polypeptide(L)'
;MFHPSTERLIDYWRDKKGDAALPRRTDVNPGDFLELLPQVFILGRDGGKLPFRLAGGFVSDLHARDLRGHDALSLWALSHRLELKSALDVARKRRTPVVVTADIRAHGVPSVGMEVLFAPLQGASGETDRFLGLYQPTAMMARLMGRPAYELGLREIKPLGEANQDMPRLRLATLDGRAIA
;
A
#
# COMPACT_ATOMS: atom_id res chain seq x y z
N MET A 1 16.14 3.00 1.77
CA MET A 1 16.12 1.54 2.04
C MET A 1 14.83 1.27 2.78
N PHE A 2 14.13 0.18 2.48
CA PHE A 2 12.87 -0.15 3.18
C PHE A 2 13.19 -1.02 4.40
N HIS A 3 12.19 -1.24 5.26
CA HIS A 3 12.34 -2.20 6.34
C HIS A 3 12.62 -3.62 5.77
N PRO A 4 13.49 -4.44 6.40
CA PRO A 4 13.85 -5.77 5.89
C PRO A 4 12.65 -6.68 5.56
N SER A 5 11.59 -6.65 6.38
CA SER A 5 10.34 -7.38 6.10
C SER A 5 9.61 -6.90 4.83
N THR A 6 9.62 -5.59 4.58
CA THR A 6 9.05 -5.00 3.37
C THR A 6 9.86 -5.45 2.16
N GLU A 7 11.20 -5.38 2.24
CA GLU A 7 12.11 -5.89 1.20
C GLU A 7 11.90 -7.38 0.95
N ARG A 8 11.78 -8.18 2.01
CA ARG A 8 11.48 -9.61 1.93
C ARG A 8 10.20 -9.90 1.13
N LEU A 9 9.11 -9.18 1.40
CA LEU A 9 7.84 -9.42 0.68
C LEU A 9 7.87 -8.86 -0.76
N ILE A 10 8.66 -7.81 -1.02
CA ILE A 10 8.92 -7.33 -2.37
C ILE A 10 9.68 -8.38 -3.19
N ASP A 11 10.74 -8.96 -2.62
CA ASP A 11 11.56 -9.94 -3.30
C ASP A 11 10.80 -11.25 -3.51
N TYR A 12 9.99 -11.66 -2.52
CA TYR A 12 9.02 -12.73 -2.69
C TYR A 12 8.09 -12.50 -3.88
N TRP A 13 7.51 -11.30 -3.97
CA TRP A 13 6.62 -10.96 -5.08
C TRP A 13 7.34 -10.99 -6.43
N ARG A 14 8.60 -10.52 -6.49
CA ARG A 14 9.43 -10.56 -7.71
C ARG A 14 9.75 -12.00 -8.11
N ASP A 15 10.08 -12.86 -7.16
CA ASP A 15 10.31 -14.29 -7.38
C ASP A 15 9.07 -14.96 -7.98
N LYS A 16 7.89 -14.76 -7.39
CA LYS A 16 6.63 -15.32 -7.93
C LYS A 16 6.24 -14.73 -9.28
N LYS A 17 6.68 -13.51 -9.59
CA LYS A 17 6.46 -12.90 -10.90
C LYS A 17 7.31 -13.62 -11.95
N GLY A 18 8.58 -13.91 -11.65
CA GLY A 18 9.54 -14.41 -12.63
C GLY A 18 9.51 -13.59 -13.92
N ASP A 19 9.41 -14.29 -15.06
CA ASP A 19 9.29 -13.69 -16.38
C ASP A 19 7.87 -13.23 -16.74
N ALA A 20 6.87 -13.56 -15.90
CA ALA A 20 5.51 -13.09 -16.12
C ALA A 20 5.39 -11.58 -15.87
N ALA A 21 4.29 -11.00 -16.33
CA ALA A 21 4.00 -9.59 -16.07
C ALA A 21 3.54 -9.35 -14.63
N LEU A 22 2.91 -10.36 -14.00
CA LEU A 22 2.34 -10.34 -12.64
C LEU A 22 2.36 -11.76 -12.08
N PRO A 23 2.58 -11.95 -10.77
CA PRO A 23 2.24 -13.20 -10.11
C PRO A 23 0.72 -13.40 -10.11
N ARG A 24 0.26 -14.64 -10.28
CA ARG A 24 -1.13 -14.99 -10.05
C ARG A 24 -1.37 -15.13 -8.56
N ARG A 25 -2.60 -14.85 -8.11
CA ARG A 25 -2.96 -15.08 -6.70
C ARG A 25 -2.71 -16.52 -6.25
N THR A 26 -2.78 -17.48 -7.16
CA THR A 26 -2.57 -18.91 -6.90
C THR A 26 -1.09 -19.27 -6.77
N ASP A 27 -0.19 -18.41 -7.21
CA ASP A 27 1.26 -18.60 -7.07
C ASP A 27 1.75 -18.14 -5.67
N VAL A 28 0.92 -17.39 -4.95
CA VAL A 28 1.21 -16.93 -3.59
C VAL A 28 0.89 -18.04 -2.60
N ASN A 29 1.93 -18.59 -1.98
CA ASN A 29 1.86 -19.51 -0.86
C ASN A 29 2.19 -18.77 0.45
N PRO A 30 1.21 -18.56 1.35
CA PRO A 30 1.43 -17.95 2.67
C PRO A 30 2.49 -18.66 3.53
N GLY A 31 2.71 -19.96 3.28
CA GLY A 31 3.74 -20.75 3.98
C GLY A 31 5.17 -20.25 3.75
N ASP A 32 5.42 -19.48 2.69
CA ASP A 32 6.75 -18.99 2.33
C ASP A 32 7.19 -17.76 3.18
N PHE A 33 6.25 -17.15 3.94
CA PHE A 33 6.48 -15.95 4.75
C PHE A 33 5.65 -15.95 6.05
N LEU A 34 5.60 -17.08 6.76
CA LEU A 34 4.81 -17.28 7.99
C LEU A 34 4.96 -16.17 9.03
N GLU A 35 6.18 -15.68 9.24
CA GLU A 35 6.50 -14.61 10.19
C GLU A 35 5.84 -13.26 9.86
N LEU A 36 5.49 -13.02 8.60
CA LEU A 36 4.86 -11.79 8.15
C LEU A 36 3.32 -11.87 8.16
N LEU A 37 2.74 -13.06 8.31
CA LEU A 37 1.28 -13.26 8.17
C LEU A 37 0.42 -12.33 9.04
N PRO A 38 0.78 -12.01 10.30
CA PRO A 38 -0.03 -11.07 11.08
C PRO A 38 -0.16 -9.69 10.43
N GLN A 39 0.84 -9.27 9.66
CA GLN A 39 0.95 -7.97 9.02
C GLN A 39 0.44 -7.95 7.57
N VAL A 40 0.24 -9.13 6.98
CA VAL A 40 -0.18 -9.26 5.59
C VAL A 40 -1.68 -9.03 5.44
N PHE A 41 -2.06 -8.40 4.34
CA PHE A 41 -3.47 -8.27 3.94
C PHE A 41 -3.61 -8.52 2.43
N ILE A 42 -4.84 -8.80 2.00
CA ILE A 42 -5.19 -8.90 0.59
C ILE A 42 -6.34 -7.95 0.31
N LEU A 43 -6.17 -7.05 -0.65
CA LEU A 43 -7.25 -6.21 -1.16
C LEU A 43 -7.83 -6.79 -2.44
N GLY A 44 -9.13 -6.65 -2.58
CA GLY A 44 -9.85 -6.81 -3.83
C GLY A 44 -10.02 -5.48 -4.56
N ARG A 45 -10.74 -5.57 -5.68
CA ARG A 45 -11.27 -4.42 -6.40
C ARG A 45 -12.76 -4.62 -6.58
N ASP A 46 -13.53 -3.58 -6.28
CA ASP A 46 -14.96 -3.53 -6.54
C ASP A 46 -15.34 -2.10 -6.91
N GLY A 47 -15.45 -1.85 -8.22
CA GLY A 47 -15.58 -0.50 -8.78
C GLY A 47 -14.43 0.41 -8.31
N GLY A 48 -14.79 1.46 -7.55
CA GLY A 48 -13.84 2.42 -6.97
C GLY A 48 -13.30 2.05 -5.60
N LYS A 49 -13.79 0.97 -4.98
CA LYS A 49 -13.41 0.52 -3.63
C LYS A 49 -12.31 -0.53 -3.67
N LEU A 50 -11.57 -0.62 -2.57
CA LEU A 50 -10.53 -1.61 -2.34
C LEU A 50 -10.87 -2.47 -1.11
N PRO A 51 -11.85 -3.39 -1.22
CA PRO A 51 -12.30 -4.18 -0.08
C PRO A 51 -11.23 -5.14 0.42
N PHE A 52 -11.00 -5.22 1.73
CA PHE A 52 -10.17 -6.30 2.27
C PHE A 52 -10.84 -7.66 2.02
N ARG A 53 -10.06 -8.58 1.45
CA ARG A 53 -10.42 -10.01 1.33
C ARG A 53 -9.83 -10.81 2.47
N LEU A 54 -8.66 -10.41 2.95
CA LEU A 54 -7.96 -10.97 4.09
C LEU A 54 -7.22 -9.85 4.82
N ALA A 55 -7.16 -9.93 6.15
CA ALA A 55 -6.31 -9.11 6.98
C ALA A 55 -5.70 -10.01 8.07
N GLY A 56 -4.39 -9.93 8.26
CA GLY A 56 -3.71 -10.60 9.35
C GLY A 56 -4.11 -10.03 10.73
N GLY A 57 -3.74 -10.75 11.79
CA GLY A 57 -4.10 -10.39 13.17
C GLY A 57 -3.64 -8.99 13.54
N PHE A 58 -2.37 -8.65 13.28
CA PHE A 58 -1.84 -7.31 13.57
C PHE A 58 -2.61 -6.20 12.84
N VAL A 59 -2.98 -6.42 11.57
CA VAL A 59 -3.75 -5.42 10.79
C VAL A 59 -5.13 -5.18 11.41
N SER A 60 -5.80 -6.27 11.83
CA SER A 60 -7.13 -6.20 12.44
C SER A 60 -7.09 -5.58 13.83
N ASP A 61 -6.11 -5.97 14.64
CA ASP A 61 -5.89 -5.47 16.00
C ASP A 61 -5.54 -3.98 16.00
N LEU A 62 -4.67 -3.54 15.08
CA LEU A 62 -4.30 -2.13 14.93
C LEU A 62 -5.53 -1.24 14.74
N HIS A 63 -6.52 -1.72 13.99
CA HIS A 63 -7.72 -0.96 13.68
C HIS A 63 -8.92 -1.29 14.57
N ALA A 64 -8.76 -2.21 15.53
CA ALA A 64 -9.78 -2.72 16.45
C ALA A 64 -11.12 -3.02 15.75
N ARG A 65 -11.08 -3.60 14.55
CA ARG A 65 -12.27 -3.90 13.74
C ARG A 65 -12.05 -5.10 12.81
N ASP A 66 -13.13 -5.82 12.48
CA ASP A 66 -13.10 -6.79 11.37
C ASP A 66 -13.03 -6.03 10.05
N LEU A 67 -11.91 -6.15 9.35
CA LEU A 67 -11.67 -5.43 8.12
C LEU A 67 -12.30 -6.10 6.89
N ARG A 68 -12.77 -7.35 6.98
CA ARG A 68 -13.30 -8.06 5.80
C ARG A 68 -14.41 -7.24 5.13
N GLY A 69 -14.27 -7.03 3.81
CA GLY A 69 -15.21 -6.24 3.00
C GLY A 69 -15.10 -4.72 3.18
N HIS A 70 -14.40 -4.22 4.20
CA HIS A 70 -14.20 -2.78 4.39
C HIS A 70 -13.28 -2.22 3.31
N ASP A 71 -13.59 -1.01 2.85
CA ASP A 71 -12.76 -0.31 1.87
C ASP A 71 -11.47 0.19 2.52
N ALA A 72 -10.32 -0.27 2.04
CA ALA A 72 -9.01 0.12 2.57
C ALA A 72 -8.78 1.63 2.51
N LEU A 73 -9.34 2.34 1.53
CA LEU A 73 -9.22 3.80 1.45
C LEU A 73 -9.86 4.50 2.66
N SER A 74 -10.85 3.89 3.30
CA SER A 74 -11.51 4.45 4.48
C SER A 74 -10.60 4.53 5.72
N LEU A 75 -9.52 3.75 5.74
CA LEU A 75 -8.53 3.75 6.83
C LEU A 75 -7.55 4.93 6.76
N TRP A 76 -7.51 5.62 5.62
CA TRP A 76 -6.63 6.77 5.39
C TRP A 76 -7.37 8.07 5.64
N ALA A 77 -6.64 9.10 6.10
CA ALA A 77 -7.18 10.43 6.28
C ALA A 77 -7.82 10.92 4.97
N LEU A 78 -8.96 11.59 5.07
CA LEU A 78 -9.79 11.95 3.92
C LEU A 78 -9.01 12.71 2.83
N SER A 79 -8.10 13.60 3.24
CA SER A 79 -7.24 14.40 2.36
C SER A 79 -6.30 13.57 1.47
N HIS A 80 -5.95 12.35 1.87
CA HIS A 80 -4.99 11.49 1.15
C HIS A 80 -5.65 10.41 0.31
N ARG A 81 -6.97 10.21 0.42
CA ARG A 81 -7.65 9.08 -0.24
C ARG A 81 -7.56 9.14 -1.76
N LEU A 82 -7.71 10.33 -2.34
CA LEU A 82 -7.65 10.51 -3.80
C LEU A 82 -6.24 10.26 -4.33
N GLU A 83 -5.23 10.76 -3.63
CA GLU A 83 -3.81 10.57 -3.96
C GLU A 83 -3.44 9.08 -3.91
N LEU A 84 -3.74 8.41 -2.80
CA LEU A 84 -3.50 6.99 -2.64
C LEU A 84 -4.23 6.16 -3.70
N LYS A 85 -5.52 6.43 -3.92
CA LYS A 85 -6.31 5.72 -4.93
C LYS A 85 -5.68 5.87 -6.32
N SER A 86 -5.25 7.07 -6.68
CA SER A 86 -4.62 7.34 -7.98
C SER A 86 -3.30 6.57 -8.12
N ALA A 87 -2.47 6.57 -7.08
CA ALA A 87 -1.23 5.80 -7.06
C ALA A 87 -1.47 4.30 -7.20
N LEU A 88 -2.47 3.74 -6.49
CA LEU A 88 -2.81 2.32 -6.60
C LEU A 88 -3.40 1.96 -7.97
N ASP A 89 -4.19 2.85 -8.58
CA ASP A 89 -4.67 2.66 -9.95
C ASP A 89 -3.51 2.66 -10.96
N VAL A 90 -2.48 3.50 -10.77
CA VAL A 90 -1.25 3.49 -11.58
C VAL A 90 -0.42 2.22 -11.34
N ALA A 91 -0.19 1.85 -10.08
CA ALA A 91 0.55 0.64 -9.69
C ALA A 91 -0.07 -0.61 -10.34
N ARG A 92 -1.40 -0.70 -10.34
CA ARG A 92 -2.15 -1.75 -11.02
C ARG A 92 -1.92 -1.76 -12.54
N LYS A 93 -2.10 -0.61 -13.20
CA LYS A 93 -1.94 -0.50 -14.67
C LYS A 93 -0.51 -0.80 -15.11
N ARG A 94 0.48 -0.34 -14.33
CA ARG A 94 1.91 -0.57 -14.58
C ARG A 94 2.42 -1.89 -13.99
N ARG A 95 1.56 -2.68 -13.34
CA ARG A 95 1.90 -3.98 -12.74
C ARG A 95 3.13 -3.91 -11.82
N THR A 96 3.22 -2.82 -11.07
CA THR A 96 4.40 -2.44 -10.30
C THR A 96 4.02 -2.27 -8.83
N PRO A 97 4.75 -2.88 -7.87
CA PRO A 97 4.50 -2.65 -6.46
C PRO A 97 4.76 -1.20 -6.05
N VAL A 98 4.09 -0.76 -5.00
CA VAL A 98 4.29 0.57 -4.41
C VAL A 98 4.40 0.44 -2.89
N VAL A 99 5.36 1.16 -2.30
CA VAL A 99 5.48 1.30 -0.85
C VAL A 99 5.01 2.70 -0.48
N VAL A 100 4.08 2.78 0.45
CA VAL A 100 3.61 4.04 1.02
C VAL A 100 4.21 4.20 2.40
N THR A 101 4.97 5.27 2.60
CA THR A 101 5.37 5.69 3.94
C THR A 101 4.20 6.42 4.57
N ALA A 102 3.81 5.99 5.76
CA ALA A 102 2.65 6.49 6.48
C ALA A 102 2.97 6.75 7.95
N ASP A 103 2.02 7.42 8.61
CA ASP A 103 1.93 7.58 10.04
C ASP A 103 0.64 6.93 10.54
N ILE A 104 0.76 6.04 11.51
CA ILE A 104 -0.35 5.53 12.28
C ILE A 104 -0.76 6.60 13.27
N ARG A 105 -2.02 7.05 13.22
CA ARG A 105 -2.56 8.03 14.17
C ARG A 105 -3.56 7.38 15.12
N ALA A 106 -3.33 7.58 16.41
CA ALA A 106 -4.21 7.16 17.49
C ALA A 106 -4.49 8.36 18.41
N HIS A 107 -5.63 8.36 19.10
CA HIS A 107 -6.02 9.50 19.92
C HIS A 107 -5.06 9.73 21.07
N GLY A 108 -4.65 10.98 21.29
CA GLY A 108 -3.91 11.43 22.48
C GLY A 108 -2.53 10.80 22.68
N VAL A 109 -1.91 10.29 21.61
CA VAL A 109 -0.55 9.72 21.61
C VAL A 109 0.21 10.14 20.35
N PRO A 110 1.55 10.18 20.38
CA PRO A 110 2.36 10.43 19.18
C PRO A 110 2.09 9.41 18.07
N SER A 111 2.21 9.83 16.82
CA SER A 111 2.11 8.92 15.68
C SER A 111 3.28 7.94 15.62
N VAL A 112 3.05 6.80 14.97
CA VAL A 112 4.06 5.77 14.72
C VAL A 112 4.25 5.62 13.21
N GLY A 113 5.51 5.68 12.76
CA GLY A 113 5.84 5.47 11.36
C GLY A 113 5.55 4.05 10.89
N MET A 114 5.09 3.91 9.66
CA MET A 114 4.80 2.63 9.02
C MET A 114 5.12 2.68 7.53
N GLU A 115 5.54 1.54 6.98
CA GLU A 115 5.52 1.25 5.56
C GLU A 115 4.29 0.40 5.22
N VAL A 116 3.60 0.75 4.14
CA VAL A 116 2.51 -0.04 3.60
C VAL A 116 2.85 -0.46 2.19
N LEU A 117 3.14 -1.76 2.00
CA LEU A 117 3.34 -2.32 0.67
C LEU A 117 1.99 -2.61 0.01
N PHE A 118 1.89 -2.29 -1.28
CA PHE A 118 0.84 -2.77 -2.16
C PHE A 118 1.48 -3.37 -3.41
N ALA A 119 1.46 -4.69 -3.50
CA ALA A 119 2.01 -5.46 -4.61
C ALA A 119 0.87 -6.06 -5.45
N PRO A 120 0.69 -5.66 -6.71
CA PRO A 120 -0.44 -6.10 -7.52
C PRO A 120 -0.35 -7.60 -7.85
N LEU A 121 -1.49 -8.27 -7.91
CA LEU A 121 -1.60 -9.68 -8.30
C LEU A 121 -2.65 -9.84 -9.40
N GLN A 122 -2.49 -10.89 -10.21
CA GLN A 122 -3.51 -11.33 -11.14
C GLN A 122 -4.57 -12.19 -10.42
N GLY A 123 -5.84 -11.80 -10.54
CA GLY A 123 -6.97 -12.54 -10.00
C GLY A 123 -7.41 -13.71 -10.86
N ALA A 124 -8.48 -14.38 -10.44
CA ALA A 124 -9.01 -15.55 -11.14
C ALA A 124 -9.59 -15.22 -12.54
N SER A 125 -10.02 -13.98 -12.77
CA SER A 125 -10.51 -13.52 -14.07
C SER A 125 -9.40 -13.18 -15.08
N GLY A 126 -8.13 -13.26 -14.67
CA GLY A 126 -7.00 -12.79 -15.48
C GLY A 126 -6.73 -11.28 -15.36
N GLU A 127 -7.59 -10.54 -14.68
CA GLU A 127 -7.40 -9.11 -14.42
C GLU A 127 -6.48 -8.85 -13.23
N THR A 128 -5.81 -7.69 -13.24
CA THR A 128 -5.09 -7.20 -12.06
C THR A 128 -6.11 -6.59 -11.09
N ASP A 129 -6.75 -7.41 -10.27
CA ASP A 129 -7.85 -7.02 -9.38
C ASP A 129 -7.56 -7.31 -7.90
N ARG A 130 -6.31 -7.66 -7.57
CA ARG A 130 -5.86 -7.93 -6.20
C ARG A 130 -4.57 -7.18 -5.90
N PHE A 131 -4.40 -6.84 -4.62
CA PHE A 131 -3.11 -6.45 -4.05
C PHE A 131 -2.78 -7.38 -2.88
N LEU A 132 -1.58 -7.93 -2.89
CA LEU A 132 -0.91 -8.41 -1.67
C LEU A 132 -0.33 -7.19 -0.97
N GLY A 133 -0.57 -7.05 0.32
CA GLY A 133 -0.01 -5.93 1.07
C GLY A 133 0.56 -6.33 2.42
N LEU A 134 1.34 -5.42 2.98
CA LEU A 134 2.03 -5.57 4.26
C LEU A 134 1.92 -4.28 5.05
N TYR A 135 1.58 -4.35 6.33
CA TYR A 135 1.74 -3.28 7.30
C TYR A 135 3.01 -3.50 8.10
N GLN A 136 4.05 -2.73 7.82
CA GLN A 136 5.33 -2.85 8.50
C GLN A 136 5.63 -1.59 9.31
N PRO A 137 5.42 -1.60 10.63
CA PRO A 137 5.86 -0.51 11.50
C PRO A 137 7.36 -0.25 11.34
N THR A 138 7.73 1.03 11.27
CA THR A 138 9.14 1.47 11.19
C THR A 138 9.60 2.16 12.47
N ALA A 139 8.73 2.22 13.47
CA ALA A 139 9.01 2.68 14.82
C ALA A 139 8.30 1.79 15.86
N MET A 140 8.65 1.97 17.13
CA MET A 140 8.12 1.14 18.22
C MET A 140 6.61 1.30 18.39
N MET A 141 5.86 0.21 18.20
CA MET A 141 4.40 0.17 18.37
C MET A 141 3.93 0.51 19.79
N ALA A 142 4.78 0.29 20.81
CA ALA A 142 4.49 0.64 22.21
C ALA A 142 4.12 2.13 22.40
N ARG A 143 4.55 3.01 21.48
CA ARG A 143 4.20 4.44 21.47
C ARG A 143 2.70 4.70 21.29
N LEU A 144 1.95 3.77 20.71
CA LEU A 144 0.50 3.87 20.62
C LEU A 144 -0.21 3.55 21.96
N MET A 145 0.51 3.01 22.95
CA MET A 145 -0.03 2.65 24.27
C MET A 145 -1.30 1.79 24.19
N GLY A 146 -1.34 0.83 23.25
CA GLY A 146 -2.49 -0.05 23.02
C GLY A 146 -3.72 0.62 22.42
N ARG A 147 -3.64 1.89 22.02
CA ARG A 147 -4.77 2.61 21.41
C ARG A 147 -4.91 2.23 19.93
N PRO A 148 -6.15 2.01 19.45
CA PRO A 148 -6.36 1.68 18.05
C PRO A 148 -6.09 2.87 17.14
N ALA A 149 -5.65 2.58 15.92
CA ALA A 149 -5.49 3.55 14.87
C ALA A 149 -6.85 4.02 14.36
N TYR A 150 -7.11 5.33 14.47
CA TYR A 150 -8.33 5.93 13.92
C TYR A 150 -8.15 6.29 12.43
N GLU A 151 -6.93 6.62 12.01
CA GLU A 151 -6.58 6.86 10.60
C GLU A 151 -5.08 6.63 10.32
N LEU A 152 -4.76 6.52 9.03
CA LEU A 152 -3.41 6.55 8.49
C LEU A 152 -3.16 7.89 7.78
N GLY A 153 -2.07 8.56 8.12
CA GLY A 153 -1.57 9.74 7.41
C GLY A 153 -0.57 9.33 6.34
N LEU A 154 -0.79 9.72 5.08
CA LEU A 154 0.15 9.47 4.00
C LEU A 154 1.30 10.49 4.09
N ARG A 155 2.55 10.00 3.99
CA ARG A 155 3.75 10.85 3.93
C ARG A 155 4.41 10.82 2.56
N GLU A 156 4.60 9.63 1.99
CA GLU A 156 5.29 9.45 0.71
C GLU A 156 4.77 8.22 -0.01
N ILE A 157 4.73 8.26 -1.34
CA ILE A 157 4.42 7.12 -2.20
C ILE A 157 5.64 6.81 -3.07
N LYS A 158 6.17 5.59 -2.98
CA LYS A 158 7.35 5.17 -3.73
C LYS A 158 7.05 3.93 -4.59
N PRO A 159 6.85 4.10 -5.91
CA PRO A 159 6.75 2.98 -6.85
C PRO A 159 8.07 2.20 -6.95
N LEU A 160 8.00 0.88 -7.14
CA LEU A 160 9.17 -0.02 -7.20
C LEU A 160 9.55 -0.48 -8.62
N GLY A 161 9.00 0.18 -9.63
CA GLY A 161 9.30 -0.12 -11.02
C GLY A 161 10.69 0.40 -11.39
N GLU A 162 11.24 -0.11 -12.49
CA GLU A 162 12.42 0.52 -13.09
C GLU A 162 12.17 2.03 -13.21
N ALA A 163 13.14 2.81 -12.76
CA ALA A 163 13.12 4.26 -12.89
C ALA A 163 13.24 4.65 -14.37
N ASN A 164 12.24 4.36 -15.19
CA ASN A 164 12.20 4.77 -16.58
C ASN A 164 11.68 6.20 -16.66
N GLN A 165 12.64 7.14 -16.78
CA GLN A 165 12.93 7.96 -17.97
C GLN A 165 11.78 8.57 -18.79
N ASP A 166 10.51 8.28 -18.53
CA ASP A 166 9.32 8.82 -19.21
C ASP A 166 8.25 9.25 -18.20
N MET A 167 8.65 10.08 -17.23
CA MET A 167 7.70 11.03 -16.69
C MET A 167 7.61 12.18 -17.68
N PRO A 168 6.44 12.47 -18.30
CA PRO A 168 6.21 13.83 -18.75
C PRO A 168 6.33 14.68 -17.49
N ARG A 169 7.47 15.36 -17.34
CA ARG A 169 7.59 16.46 -16.38
C ARG A 169 6.41 17.36 -16.71
N LEU A 170 5.44 17.42 -15.80
CA LEU A 170 4.47 18.50 -15.77
C LEU A 170 5.30 19.78 -15.61
N ARG A 171 5.74 20.34 -16.74
CA ARG A 171 6.15 21.73 -16.81
C ARG A 171 4.85 22.47 -16.57
N LEU A 172 4.73 23.07 -15.39
CA LEU A 172 3.78 24.15 -15.17
C LEU A 172 4.06 25.17 -16.29
N ALA A 173 3.22 25.15 -17.32
CA ALA A 173 3.19 26.23 -18.28
C ALA A 173 2.57 27.41 -17.52
N THR A 174 3.42 28.32 -17.08
CA THR A 174 3.00 29.69 -16.78
C THR A 174 2.48 30.29 -18.08
N LEU A 175 1.17 30.26 -18.26
CA LEU A 175 0.48 31.17 -19.15
C LEU A 175 0.42 32.54 -18.45
N ASP A 176 0.62 33.58 -19.24
CA ASP A 176 0.65 35.00 -18.88
C ASP A 176 1.97 35.53 -18.31
N GLY A 177 2.99 35.44 -19.17
CA GLY A 177 4.19 36.27 -19.11
C GLY A 177 3.90 37.77 -19.21
N ARG A 178 3.44 38.37 -18.11
CA ARG A 178 3.53 39.81 -17.88
C ARG A 178 4.10 40.07 -16.49
N ALA A 179 5.40 40.39 -16.48
CA ALA A 179 5.92 41.31 -15.48
C ALA A 179 5.28 42.68 -15.76
N ILE A 180 4.53 43.21 -14.80
CA ILE A 180 4.13 44.61 -14.78
C ILE A 180 5.18 45.32 -13.93
N ALA A 181 5.81 46.33 -14.52
CA ALA A 181 6.74 47.25 -13.86
C ALA A 181 6.01 48.13 -12.84
#